data_AF-A0A6V7V9Y8-F1
#
_entry.id   AF-A0A6V7V9Y8-F1
#
_cell.length_a   1.000
_cell.length_b   1.000
_cell.length_c   1.000
_cell.angle_alpha   90.00
_cell.angle_beta   90.00
_cell.angle_gamma   90.00
#
_symmetry.space_group_name_H-M   'P 1'
#
loop_
_entity.id
_entity.type
_entity.pdbx_description
1 polymer ?
#
loop_
_entity_poly.entity_id
_entity_poly.type
_entity_poly.pdbx_seq_one_letter_code
_entity_poly.pdbx_strand_id
1 'polypeptide(L)'
;MSSNLTTLQQQPPNITIIIPPQIIIDIAYIFSILELIIHPIILLISLLNLLILLKTNILHPNLRIILIGQSLCSIFFEVERFSLVSQKIISGDIFNPGLIIFQMISSLTSGCAGFISHILFIERLMASLLFKNYEKTKNAYFGFIATCLAFIYSLINALTITKSWDITLMGIIQLIISIIASLVEILV
;
A
#
# COMPACT_ATOMS: atom_id res chain seq x y z
N MET A 1 -40.11 38.65 -40.68
CA MET A 1 -38.68 38.58 -40.30
C MET A 1 -38.42 39.78 -39.38
N SER A 2 -37.98 39.69 -38.14
CA SER A 2 -37.49 38.60 -37.31
C SER A 2 -37.58 39.08 -35.86
N SER A 3 -38.26 38.32 -35.02
CA SER A 3 -38.29 38.45 -33.57
C SER A 3 -36.92 38.08 -32.99
N ASN A 4 -36.14 39.05 -32.53
CA ASN A 4 -34.96 38.79 -31.70
C ASN A 4 -35.28 39.11 -30.24
N LEU A 5 -35.93 38.15 -29.59
CA LEU A 5 -36.00 38.10 -28.13
C LEU A 5 -34.82 37.23 -27.67
N THR A 6 -33.66 37.86 -27.49
CA THR A 6 -32.48 37.23 -26.91
C THR A 6 -32.76 36.89 -25.45
N THR A 7 -32.88 35.60 -25.19
CA THR A 7 -32.92 35.00 -23.87
C THR A 7 -31.65 35.37 -23.10
N LEU A 8 -31.77 36.26 -22.11
CA LEU A 8 -30.78 36.41 -21.05
C LEU A 8 -30.78 35.10 -20.24
N GLN A 9 -29.95 34.14 -20.63
CA GLN A 9 -29.60 33.01 -19.77
C GLN A 9 -28.89 33.58 -18.54
N GLN A 10 -29.62 33.68 -17.43
CA GLN A 10 -29.06 33.84 -16.11
C GLN A 10 -28.19 32.62 -15.82
N GLN A 11 -26.88 32.80 -15.93
CA GLN A 11 -25.89 31.84 -15.44
C GLN A 11 -26.06 31.76 -13.90
N PRO A 12 -26.24 30.57 -13.31
CA PRO A 12 -26.37 30.47 -11.86
C PRO A 12 -25.09 31.00 -11.20
N PRO A 13 -25.18 31.68 -10.04
CA PRO A 13 -24.01 32.17 -9.34
C PRO A 13 -23.13 30.96 -9.01
N ASN A 14 -21.93 30.93 -9.57
CA ASN A 14 -20.93 29.95 -9.22
C ASN A 14 -20.47 30.30 -7.79
N ILE A 15 -21.08 29.65 -6.79
CA ILE A 15 -20.71 29.80 -5.39
C ILE A 15 -19.34 29.11 -5.23
N THR A 16 -18.27 29.84 -5.54
CA THR A 16 -16.95 29.48 -5.09
C THR A 16 -16.92 29.69 -3.57
N ILE A 17 -17.08 28.60 -2.83
CA ILE A 17 -16.81 28.61 -1.38
C ILE A 17 -15.31 28.87 -1.25
N ILE A 18 -14.93 30.13 -1.06
CA ILE A 18 -13.55 30.53 -0.77
C ILE A 18 -13.31 30.14 0.68
N ILE A 19 -12.89 28.90 0.90
CA ILE A 19 -12.39 28.47 2.21
C ILE A 19 -11.11 29.27 2.46
N PRO A 20 -11.04 30.08 3.53
CA PRO A 20 -9.82 30.82 3.82
C PRO A 20 -8.66 29.83 4.03
N PRO A 21 -7.49 30.11 3.44
CA PRO A 21 -6.36 29.18 3.43
C PRO A 21 -5.90 28.76 4.84
N GLN A 22 -6.16 29.60 5.84
CA GLN A 22 -5.86 29.32 7.24
C GLN A 22 -6.58 28.08 7.78
N ILE A 23 -7.86 27.90 7.44
CA ILE A 23 -8.66 26.75 7.92
C ILE A 23 -8.08 25.43 7.38
N ILE A 24 -7.58 25.44 6.14
CA ILE A 24 -6.97 24.25 5.51
C ILE A 24 -5.68 23.89 6.24
N ILE A 25 -4.87 24.89 6.59
CA ILE A 25 -3.62 24.71 7.33
C ILE A 25 -3.90 24.13 8.72
N ASP A 26 -4.85 24.70 9.45
CA ASP A 26 -5.21 24.25 10.80
C ASP A 26 -5.73 22.80 10.79
N ILE A 27 -6.60 22.46 9.84
CA ILE A 27 -7.10 21.09 9.66
C ILE A 27 -5.96 20.12 9.35
N ALA A 28 -5.06 20.47 8.42
CA ALA A 28 -3.93 19.63 8.05
C ALA A 28 -2.97 19.40 9.24
N TYR A 29 -2.81 20.41 10.10
CA TYR A 29 -2.02 20.30 11.31
C TYR A 29 -2.64 19.35 12.33
N ILE A 30 -3.95 19.46 12.57
CA ILE A 30 -4.70 18.55 13.45
C ILE A 30 -4.58 17.10 12.96
N PHE A 31 -4.74 16.86 11.65
CA PHE A 31 -4.56 15.52 11.08
C PHE A 31 -3.12 15.01 11.24
N SER A 32 -2.12 15.86 11.07
CA SER A 32 -0.72 15.48 11.26
C SER A 32 -0.42 15.08 12.71
N ILE A 33 -0.99 15.79 13.69
CA ILE A 33 -0.88 15.42 15.11
C ILE A 33 -1.57 14.09 15.38
N LEU A 34 -2.78 13.90 14.85
CA LEU A 34 -3.52 12.64 14.99
C LEU A 34 -2.73 11.47 14.41
N GLU A 35 -2.15 11.66 13.23
CA GLU A 35 -1.32 10.67 12.54
C GLU A 35 -0.09 10.30 13.39
N LEU A 36 0.55 11.28 14.03
CA LEU A 36 1.69 11.07 14.94
C LEU A 36 1.33 10.21 16.17
N ILE A 37 0.08 10.27 16.63
CA ILE A 37 -0.41 9.47 17.77
C ILE A 37 -0.80 8.05 17.33
N ILE A 38 -1.40 7.91 16.14
CA ILE A 38 -1.92 6.63 15.65
C ILE A 38 -0.79 5.68 15.24
N HIS A 39 0.24 6.16 14.52
CA HIS A 39 1.30 5.29 13.99
C HIS A 39 2.07 4.49 15.06
N PRO A 40 2.45 5.06 16.22
CA PRO A 40 3.07 4.28 17.30
C PRO A 40 2.19 3.14 17.82
N ILE A 41 0.86 3.32 17.84
CA ILE A 41 -0.09 2.29 18.29
C ILE A 41 -0.14 1.15 17.27
N ILE A 42 -0.22 1.47 15.97
CA ILE A 42 -0.22 0.47 14.89
C ILE A 42 1.14 -0.27 14.84
N LEU A 43 2.24 0.45 15.04
CA LEU A 43 3.57 -0.13 15.16
C LEU A 43 3.63 -1.17 16.30
N LEU A 44 3.08 -0.84 17.46
CA LEU A 44 3.03 -1.79 18.59
C LEU A 44 2.22 -3.05 18.26
N ILE A 45 1.06 -2.89 17.61
CA ILE A 45 0.21 -4.01 17.18
C ILE A 45 0.95 -4.90 16.16
N SER A 46 1.62 -4.29 15.17
CA SER A 46 2.36 -5.03 14.15
C SER A 46 3.57 -5.78 14.71
N LEU A 47 4.29 -5.19 15.67
CA LEU A 47 5.37 -5.86 16.41
C LEU A 47 4.86 -7.05 17.23
N LEU A 48 3.73 -6.88 17.92
CA LEU A 48 3.11 -7.97 18.67
C LEU A 48 2.68 -9.10 17.73
N ASN A 49 2.10 -8.78 16.57
CA ASN A 49 1.72 -9.75 15.56
C ASN A 49 2.94 -10.54 15.04
N LEU A 50 4.03 -9.84 14.71
CA LEU A 50 5.29 -10.49 14.30
C LEU A 50 5.80 -11.44 15.40
N LEU A 51 5.79 -11.00 16.66
CA LEU A 51 6.24 -11.83 17.79
C LEU A 51 5.38 -13.09 17.96
N ILE A 52 4.06 -12.99 17.81
CA ILE A 52 3.15 -14.13 17.84
C ILE A 52 3.45 -15.09 16.69
N LEU A 53 3.64 -14.59 15.47
CA LEU A 53 3.95 -15.40 14.28
C LEU A 53 5.32 -16.08 14.37
N LEU A 54 6.30 -15.45 15.03
CA LEU A 54 7.61 -16.04 15.28
C LEU A 54 7.55 -17.14 16.34
N LYS A 55 6.66 -17.06 17.34
CA LYS A 55 6.50 -18.11 18.36
C LYS A 55 5.57 -19.25 17.94
N THR A 56 4.59 -18.97 17.10
CA THR A 56 3.55 -19.95 16.75
C THR A 56 4.08 -20.96 15.74
N ASN A 57 3.99 -22.25 16.05
CA ASN A 57 4.43 -23.34 15.17
C ASN A 57 3.27 -24.16 14.57
N ILE A 58 2.03 -23.70 14.78
CA ILE A 58 0.80 -24.37 14.36
C ILE A 58 0.46 -24.06 12.90
N LEU A 59 0.90 -22.89 12.39
CA LEU A 59 0.58 -22.47 11.03
C LEU A 59 1.41 -23.22 9.98
N HIS A 60 0.80 -23.43 8.80
CA HIS A 60 1.49 -23.93 7.62
C HIS A 60 2.71 -23.02 7.30
N PRO A 61 3.89 -23.59 7.03
CA PRO A 61 5.13 -22.81 6.90
C PRO A 61 5.07 -21.77 5.79
N ASN A 62 4.38 -22.02 4.66
CA ASN A 62 4.19 -21.02 3.61
C ASN A 62 3.41 -19.80 4.11
N LEU A 63 2.22 -20.04 4.68
CA LEU A 63 1.37 -19.00 5.25
C LEU A 63 2.13 -18.21 6.33
N ARG A 64 2.92 -18.89 7.16
CA ARG A 64 3.73 -18.24 8.20
C ARG A 64 4.75 -17.28 7.60
N ILE A 65 5.50 -17.69 6.57
CA ILE A 65 6.49 -16.82 5.90
C ILE A 65 5.81 -15.60 5.28
N ILE A 66 4.68 -15.79 4.61
CA ILE A 66 3.95 -14.70 3.95
C ILE A 66 3.44 -13.70 5.01
N LEU A 67 2.88 -14.17 6.12
CA LEU A 67 2.42 -13.32 7.23
C LEU A 67 3.57 -12.58 7.92
N ILE A 68 4.72 -13.24 8.11
CA ILE A 68 5.93 -12.59 8.63
C ILE A 68 6.35 -11.46 7.67
N GLY A 69 6.43 -11.74 6.37
CA GLY A 69 6.73 -10.72 5.35
C GLY A 69 5.77 -9.53 5.41
N GLN A 70 4.46 -9.78 5.51
CA GLN A 70 3.45 -8.74 5.66
C GLN A 70 3.70 -7.87 6.91
N SER A 71 3.92 -8.51 8.06
CA SER A 71 4.13 -7.80 9.32
C SER A 71 5.40 -6.94 9.30
N LEU A 72 6.47 -7.41 8.65
CA LEU A 72 7.69 -6.63 8.46
C LEU A 72 7.43 -5.41 7.57
N CYS A 73 6.72 -5.57 6.45
CA CYS A 73 6.36 -4.44 5.59
C CYS A 73 5.55 -3.38 6.34
N SER A 74 4.59 -3.79 7.17
CA SER A 74 3.83 -2.88 8.03
C SER A 74 4.74 -2.16 9.02
N ILE A 75 5.64 -2.85 9.71
CA ILE A 75 6.57 -2.22 10.67
C ILE A 75 7.42 -1.15 9.97
N PHE A 76 8.01 -1.45 8.81
CA PHE A 76 8.81 -0.49 8.06
C PHE A 76 7.99 0.73 7.60
N PHE A 77 6.77 0.51 7.13
CA PHE A 77 5.85 1.59 6.73
C PHE A 77 5.53 2.52 7.91
N GLU A 78 5.17 1.96 9.07
CA GLU A 78 4.79 2.75 10.25
C GLU A 78 5.97 3.58 10.79
N VAL A 79 7.19 3.01 10.83
CA VAL A 79 8.40 3.74 11.25
C VAL A 79 8.73 4.89 10.29
N GLU A 80 8.58 4.65 8.99
CA GLU A 80 8.83 5.65 7.95
C GLU A 80 7.79 6.79 8.00
N ARG A 81 6.49 6.46 8.09
CA ARG A 81 5.42 7.46 8.23
C ARG A 81 5.59 8.30 9.48
N PHE A 82 5.87 7.68 10.62
CA PHE A 82 6.14 8.41 11.86
C PHE A 82 7.30 9.40 11.70
N SER A 83 8.38 8.98 11.03
CA SER A 83 9.55 9.82 10.76
C SER A 83 9.21 11.00 9.83
N LEU A 84 8.45 10.75 8.76
CA LEU A 84 8.00 11.79 7.83
C LEU A 84 7.11 12.84 8.49
N VAL A 85 6.09 12.40 9.24
CA VAL A 85 5.15 13.30 9.91
C VAL A 85 5.88 14.14 10.97
N SER A 86 6.79 13.52 11.72
CA SER A 86 7.66 14.23 12.68
C SER A 86 8.48 15.33 11.99
N GLN A 87 9.09 15.03 10.84
CA GLN A 87 9.86 16.02 10.08
C GLN A 87 9.01 17.20 9.59
N LYS A 88 7.81 16.93 9.07
CA LYS A 88 6.87 17.97 8.61
C LYS A 88 6.46 18.93 9.73
N ILE A 89 6.22 18.39 10.93
CA ILE A 89 5.86 19.18 12.11
C ILE A 89 7.05 20.03 12.55
N ILE A 90 8.27 19.47 12.59
CA ILE A 90 9.48 20.20 12.99
C ILE A 90 9.82 21.31 11.98
N SER A 91 9.64 21.07 10.67
CA SER A 91 9.93 22.06 9.64
C SER A 91 8.88 23.18 9.55
N GLY A 92 7.73 23.03 10.21
CA GLY A 92 6.60 23.97 10.12
C GLY A 92 5.95 24.01 8.73
N ASP A 93 6.29 23.06 7.85
CA ASP A 93 5.75 22.95 6.49
C ASP A 93 5.10 21.59 6.30
N ILE A 94 3.78 21.58 6.48
CA ILE A 94 2.94 20.37 6.44
C ILE A 94 2.81 19.84 5.00
N PHE A 95 2.93 20.73 4.00
CA PHE A 95 2.77 20.39 2.59
C PHE A 95 4.07 19.92 1.94
N ASN A 96 5.19 20.00 2.64
CA ASN A 96 6.45 19.44 2.16
C ASN A 96 6.28 17.93 1.92
N PRO A 97 6.54 17.44 0.70
CA PRO A 97 6.47 16.01 0.40
C PRO A 97 7.56 15.18 1.12
N GLY A 98 8.52 15.84 1.78
CA GLY A 98 9.58 15.20 2.56
C GLY A 98 10.73 14.70 1.69
N LEU A 99 11.70 14.02 2.31
CA LEU A 99 12.85 13.49 1.58
C LEU A 99 12.42 12.39 0.61
N ILE A 100 12.99 12.40 -0.60
CA ILE A 100 12.73 11.42 -1.67
C ILE A 100 12.94 9.97 -1.17
N ILE A 101 13.93 9.76 -0.29
CA ILE A 101 14.23 8.46 0.30
C ILE A 101 13.02 7.90 1.06
N PHE A 102 12.34 8.72 1.85
CA PHE A 102 11.14 8.28 2.56
C PHE A 102 10.01 7.99 1.60
N GLN A 103 9.75 8.85 0.61
CA GLN A 103 8.73 8.60 -0.42
C GLN A 103 8.96 7.27 -1.17
N MET A 104 10.21 6.96 -1.52
CA MET A 104 10.57 5.68 -2.12
C MET A 104 10.30 4.49 -1.17
N ILE A 105 10.68 4.61 0.10
CA ILE A 105 10.44 3.56 1.10
C ILE A 105 8.93 3.37 1.32
N SER A 106 8.16 4.45 1.37
CA SER A 106 6.69 4.43 1.50
C SER A 106 6.04 3.67 0.34
N SER A 107 6.47 3.97 -0.89
CA SER A 107 5.98 3.24 -2.06
C SER A 107 6.42 1.78 -2.04
N LEU A 108 7.65 1.50 -1.63
CA LEU A 108 8.18 0.14 -1.58
C LEU A 108 7.41 -0.71 -0.55
N THR A 109 7.17 -0.17 0.63
CA THR A 109 6.49 -0.91 1.71
C THR A 109 5.00 -1.09 1.40
N SER A 110 4.31 -0.05 0.92
CA SER A 110 2.90 -0.13 0.52
C SER A 110 2.67 -1.07 -0.67
N GLY A 111 3.51 -1.01 -1.71
CA GLY A 111 3.45 -1.90 -2.86
C GLY A 111 3.69 -3.36 -2.48
N CYS A 112 4.65 -3.61 -1.58
CA CYS A 112 4.96 -4.95 -1.10
C CYS A 112 3.80 -5.50 -0.25
N ALA A 113 3.25 -4.70 0.67
CA ALA A 113 2.10 -5.08 1.49
C ALA A 113 0.86 -5.38 0.64
N GLY A 114 0.59 -4.57 -0.39
CA GLY A 114 -0.50 -4.81 -1.33
C GLY A 114 -0.35 -6.14 -2.07
N PHE A 115 0.82 -6.41 -2.63
CA PHE A 115 1.06 -7.66 -3.36
C PHE A 115 1.03 -8.90 -2.44
N ILE A 116 1.59 -8.79 -1.25
CA ILE A 116 1.50 -9.85 -0.22
C ILE A 116 0.04 -10.15 0.15
N SER A 117 -0.83 -9.15 0.20
CA SER A 117 -2.26 -9.38 0.48
C SER A 117 -2.96 -10.22 -0.59
N HIS A 118 -2.59 -10.04 -1.87
CA HIS A 118 -3.09 -10.86 -2.96
C HIS A 118 -2.55 -12.29 -2.89
N ILE A 119 -1.26 -12.45 -2.59
CA ILE A 119 -0.65 -13.78 -2.37
C ILE A 119 -1.36 -14.51 -1.23
N LEU A 120 -1.65 -13.82 -0.12
CA LEU A 120 -2.39 -14.41 1.00
C LEU A 120 -3.80 -14.84 0.61
N PHE A 121 -4.48 -14.07 -0.23
CA PHE A 121 -5.79 -14.43 -0.73
C PHE A 121 -5.74 -15.70 -1.60
N ILE A 122 -4.74 -15.80 -2.48
CA ILE A 122 -4.50 -16.99 -3.32
C ILE A 122 -4.17 -18.21 -2.44
N GLU A 123 -3.27 -18.07 -1.48
CA GLU A 123 -2.90 -19.15 -0.54
C GLU A 123 -4.13 -19.67 0.22
N ARG A 124 -5.01 -18.76 0.68
CA ARG A 124 -6.26 -19.14 1.36
C ARG A 124 -7.26 -19.83 0.42
N LEU A 125 -7.34 -19.41 -0.84
CA LEU A 125 -8.16 -20.09 -1.85
C LEU A 125 -7.63 -21.50 -2.12
N MET A 126 -6.31 -21.65 -2.27
CA MET A 126 -5.66 -22.94 -2.49
C MET A 126 -5.91 -23.89 -1.31
N ALA A 127 -5.73 -23.42 -0.09
CA ALA A 127 -6.02 -24.20 1.11
C ALA A 127 -7.49 -24.64 1.18
N SER A 128 -8.42 -23.83 0.67
CA SER A 128 -9.85 -24.14 0.66
C SER A 128 -10.24 -25.13 -0.46
N LEU A 129 -9.66 -24.99 -1.65
CA LEU A 129 -10.00 -25.80 -2.83
C LEU A 129 -9.24 -27.13 -2.89
N LEU A 130 -7.99 -27.16 -2.46
CA LEU A 130 -7.06 -28.29 -2.60
C LEU A 130 -6.59 -28.86 -1.25
N PHE A 131 -7.44 -28.78 -0.22
CA PHE A 131 -7.15 -29.16 1.17
C PHE A 131 -6.37 -30.48 1.32
N LYS A 132 -6.77 -31.54 0.60
CA LYS A 132 -6.15 -32.88 0.67
C LYS A 132 -4.70 -32.95 0.18
N ASN A 133 -4.34 -32.13 -0.80
CA ASN A 133 -2.98 -32.08 -1.37
C ASN A 133 -2.13 -31.04 -0.64
N TYR A 134 -2.76 -29.93 -0.24
CA TYR A 134 -2.11 -28.82 0.45
C TYR A 134 -1.49 -29.24 1.79
N GLU A 135 -2.18 -30.04 2.62
CA GLU A 135 -1.61 -30.53 3.89
C GLU A 135 -0.44 -31.50 3.71
N LYS A 136 -0.34 -32.17 2.55
CA LYS A 136 0.75 -33.13 2.28
C LYS A 136 2.06 -32.43 1.96
N THR A 137 2.02 -31.22 1.40
CA THR A 137 3.20 -30.46 0.98
C THR A 137 3.56 -29.40 2.02
N LYS A 138 4.24 -29.78 3.10
CA LYS A 138 4.77 -28.86 4.14
C LYS A 138 5.97 -28.01 3.70
N ASN A 139 6.21 -27.87 2.40
CA ASN A 139 7.41 -27.20 1.91
C ASN A 139 7.20 -25.69 1.89
N ALA A 140 8.12 -24.96 2.55
CA ALA A 140 8.08 -23.52 2.74
C ALA A 140 8.51 -22.70 1.49
N TYR A 141 8.83 -23.37 0.38
CA TYR A 141 9.42 -22.75 -0.82
C TYR A 141 8.46 -21.77 -1.49
N PHE A 142 7.17 -22.07 -1.50
CA PHE A 142 6.16 -21.21 -2.13
C PHE A 142 6.09 -19.85 -1.43
N GLY A 143 5.95 -19.84 -0.09
CA GLY A 143 5.89 -18.60 0.67
C GLY A 143 7.15 -17.75 0.48
N PHE A 144 8.33 -18.38 0.46
CA PHE A 144 9.58 -17.68 0.22
C PHE A 144 9.65 -17.04 -1.18
N ILE A 145 9.41 -17.82 -2.24
CA ILE A 145 9.43 -17.34 -3.63
C ILE A 145 8.41 -16.20 -3.82
N ALA A 146 7.20 -16.36 -3.29
CA ALA A 146 6.15 -15.36 -3.40
C ALA A 146 6.52 -14.04 -2.70
N THR A 147 7.12 -14.10 -1.50
CA THR A 147 7.61 -12.89 -0.81
C THR A 147 8.78 -12.22 -1.55
N CYS A 148 9.69 -12.98 -2.15
CA CYS A 148 10.76 -12.43 -2.99
C CYS A 148 10.21 -11.74 -4.24
N LEU A 149 9.24 -12.35 -4.93
CA LEU A 149 8.56 -11.74 -6.07
C LEU A 149 7.86 -10.44 -5.68
N ALA A 150 7.16 -10.42 -4.54
CA ALA A 150 6.51 -9.22 -4.01
C ALA A 150 7.52 -8.08 -3.78
N PHE A 151 8.69 -8.40 -3.21
CA PHE A 151 9.74 -7.42 -2.98
C PHE A 151 10.32 -6.87 -4.30
N ILE A 152 10.63 -7.73 -5.26
CA ILE A 152 11.14 -7.32 -6.58
C ILE A 152 10.12 -6.45 -7.32
N TYR A 153 8.85 -6.85 -7.32
CA TYR A 153 7.76 -6.08 -7.90
C TYR A 153 7.69 -4.68 -7.27
N SER A 154 7.69 -4.62 -5.94
CA SER A 154 7.60 -3.33 -5.24
C SER A 154 8.84 -2.46 -5.47
N LEU A 155 10.01 -3.07 -5.60
CA LEU A 155 11.25 -2.35 -5.91
C LEU A 155 11.19 -1.72 -7.30
N ILE A 156 10.71 -2.46 -8.30
CA ILE A 156 10.47 -1.91 -9.64
C ILE A 156 9.48 -0.75 -9.56
N ASN A 157 8.36 -0.92 -8.86
CA ASN A 157 7.35 0.14 -8.73
C ASN A 157 7.91 1.41 -8.05
N ALA A 158 8.65 1.25 -6.95
CA ALA A 158 9.29 2.36 -6.24
C ALA A 158 10.34 3.08 -7.11
N LEU A 159 11.13 2.34 -7.90
CA LEU A 159 12.06 2.92 -8.88
C LEU A 159 11.32 3.62 -10.02
N THR A 160 10.13 3.16 -10.37
CA THR A 160 9.33 3.77 -11.43
C THR A 160 8.75 5.11 -10.98
N ILE A 161 8.43 5.32 -9.71
CA ILE A 161 8.04 6.66 -9.23
C ILE A 161 9.17 7.70 -9.41
N THR A 162 10.44 7.25 -9.45
CA THR A 162 11.58 8.16 -9.71
C THR A 162 11.77 8.52 -11.18
N LYS A 163 11.12 7.82 -12.11
CA LYS A 163 11.16 8.12 -13.55
C LYS A 163 9.74 8.17 -14.08
N SER A 164 9.32 9.29 -14.68
CA SER A 164 7.96 9.51 -15.22
C SER A 164 7.54 8.53 -16.33
N TRP A 165 7.39 7.25 -16.04
CA TRP A 165 6.84 6.25 -16.95
C TRP A 165 5.33 6.23 -16.74
N ASP A 166 4.58 6.24 -17.85
CA ASP A 166 3.12 6.27 -17.84
C ASP A 166 2.53 5.15 -16.97
N ILE A 167 1.80 5.57 -15.93
CA ILE A 167 1.16 4.75 -14.89
C ILE A 167 0.27 3.63 -15.50
N THR A 168 -0.24 3.83 -16.71
CA THR A 168 -1.08 2.89 -17.45
C THR A 168 -0.31 1.69 -18.00
N LEU A 169 0.91 1.89 -18.50
CA LEU A 169 1.74 0.83 -19.07
C LEU A 169 2.22 -0.13 -17.97
N MET A 170 2.58 0.43 -16.81
CA MET A 170 3.00 -0.38 -15.66
C MET A 170 1.85 -1.21 -15.07
N GLY A 171 0.62 -0.67 -15.02
CA GLY A 171 -0.57 -1.41 -14.61
C GLY A 171 -0.90 -2.59 -15.54
N ILE A 172 -0.65 -2.46 -16.84
CA ILE A 172 -0.84 -3.54 -17.82
C ILE A 172 0.24 -4.61 -17.67
N ILE A 173 1.51 -4.21 -17.51
CA ILE A 173 2.62 -5.15 -17.23
C ILE A 173 2.34 -5.91 -15.93
N GLN A 174 1.82 -5.23 -14.91
CA GLN A 174 1.43 -5.80 -13.63
C GLN A 174 0.31 -6.84 -13.74
N LEU A 175 -0.71 -6.59 -14.56
CA LEU A 175 -1.76 -7.57 -14.83
C LEU A 175 -1.17 -8.83 -15.50
N ILE A 176 -0.28 -8.65 -16.48
CA ILE A 176 0.34 -9.74 -17.23
C ILE A 176 1.23 -10.60 -16.34
N ILE A 177 2.08 -10.00 -15.51
CA ILE A 177 2.95 -10.74 -14.59
C ILE A 177 2.12 -11.51 -13.55
N SER A 178 1.05 -10.90 -13.02
CA SER A 178 0.14 -11.56 -12.08
C SER A 178 -0.57 -12.76 -12.73
N ILE A 179 -0.96 -12.65 -14.00
CA ILE A 179 -1.59 -13.73 -14.76
C ILE A 179 -0.58 -14.85 -15.06
N ILE A 180 0.65 -14.52 -15.44
CA ILE A 180 1.69 -15.51 -15.72
C ILE A 180 2.09 -16.27 -14.45
N ALA A 181 2.27 -15.57 -13.33
CA ALA A 181 2.59 -16.20 -12.05
C ALA A 181 1.49 -17.19 -11.64
N SER A 182 0.22 -16.79 -11.76
CA SER A 182 -0.91 -17.66 -11.43
C SER A 182 -1.11 -18.82 -12.43
N LEU A 183 -0.75 -18.66 -13.71
CA LEU A 183 -0.77 -19.75 -14.71
C LEU A 183 0.34 -20.78 -14.49
N VAL A 184 1.57 -20.33 -14.18
CA VAL A 184 2.69 -21.24 -13.86
C VAL A 184 2.36 -22.05 -12.61
N GLU A 185 1.62 -21.47 -11.67
CA GLU A 185 1.19 -22.10 -10.42
C GLU A 185 0.07 -23.15 -10.58
N ILE A 186 -0.76 -23.05 -11.63
CA ILE A 186 -1.80 -24.06 -11.96
C ILE A 186 -1.19 -25.29 -12.65
N LEU A 187 -0.02 -25.12 -13.29
CA LEU A 187 0.66 -26.16 -14.06
C LEU A 187 1.63 -27.03 -13.24
N VAL A 188 1.97 -26.62 -12.00
CA VAL A 188 2.84 -27.34 -11.06
C VAL A 188 2.01 -28.05 -10.00
#